data_AF-A0A6I6JSE1-F1
#
_entry.id   AF-A0A6I6JSE1-F1
#
_cell.length_a   1.000
_cell.length_b   1.000
_cell.length_c   1.000
_cell.angle_alpha   90.00
_cell.angle_beta   90.00
_cell.angle_gamma   90.00
#
_symmetry.space_group_name_H-M   'P 1'
#
loop_
_entity.id
_entity.type
_entity.pdbx_description
1 polymer ?
#
loop_
_entity_poly.entity_id
_entity_poly.type
_entity_poly.pdbx_seq_one_letter_code
_entity_poly.pdbx_strand_id
1 'polypeptide(L)'
;MEAKVIHKNETEIRATIELASRVIPHVKDLNKLLELDGIKPSTQHLKGFYQNGSEHVRQILLVEAKKDVDGLKWKSERLRRALLNDAISIDISEYQKVHSSLTNAIGKSKVTVEDIQMSGKDVKLRQSFIDAVDEEFTIVIDTEEKKLLWDNIQNFCTSYNKIQDILHEIGETSISDAINPAFEEFFTCENKLADFIKIYPDPNFFLWLRKPVKFELTNVE
;
A
#
# COMPACT_ATOMS: atom_id res chain seq x y z
N MET A 1 25.58 -16.26 -19.30
CA MET A 1 24.62 -15.97 -18.22
C MET A 1 23.27 -16.42 -18.72
N GLU A 2 22.67 -17.43 -18.10
CA GLU A 2 21.28 -17.80 -18.39
C GLU A 2 20.36 -16.61 -18.09
N ALA A 3 19.31 -16.45 -18.90
CA ALA A 3 18.33 -15.39 -18.71
C ALA A 3 17.59 -15.60 -17.39
N LYS A 4 17.53 -14.57 -16.55
CA LYS A 4 16.73 -14.59 -15.32
C LYS A 4 15.25 -14.66 -15.71
N VAL A 5 14.52 -15.65 -15.21
CA VAL A 5 13.07 -15.69 -15.35
C VAL A 5 12.47 -14.81 -14.26
N ILE A 6 11.67 -13.83 -14.66
CA ILE A 6 11.05 -12.83 -13.78
C ILE A 6 9.53 -12.96 -13.90
N HIS A 7 8.86 -13.15 -12.78
CA HIS A 7 7.40 -13.16 -12.70
C HIS A 7 6.94 -12.01 -11.81
N LYS A 8 5.98 -11.23 -12.30
CA LYS A 8 5.41 -10.08 -11.59
C LYS A 8 3.92 -10.30 -11.35
N ASN A 9 3.47 -10.13 -10.12
CA ASN A 9 2.04 -10.09 -9.84
C ASN A 9 1.50 -8.68 -10.10
N GLU A 10 1.26 -8.35 -11.38
CA GLU A 10 0.79 -7.02 -11.76
C GLU A 10 -0.55 -6.66 -11.11
N THR A 11 -1.40 -7.64 -10.84
CA THR A 11 -2.71 -7.43 -10.20
C THR A 11 -2.55 -6.94 -8.77
N GLU A 12 -1.74 -7.63 -7.95
CA GLU A 12 -1.46 -7.23 -6.56
C GLU A 12 -0.69 -5.91 -6.48
N ILE A 13 0.27 -5.69 -7.38
CA ILE A 13 1.01 -4.42 -7.50
C ILE A 13 0.02 -3.28 -7.73
N ARG A 14 -0.85 -3.41 -8.74
CA ARG A 14 -1.86 -2.38 -9.07
C ARG A 14 -2.84 -2.18 -7.92
N ALA A 15 -3.36 -3.25 -7.33
CA ALA A 15 -4.30 -3.18 -6.23
C ALA A 15 -3.69 -2.48 -5.01
N THR A 16 -2.44 -2.79 -4.67
CA THR A 16 -1.71 -2.17 -3.56
C THR A 16 -1.45 -0.68 -3.82
N ILE A 17 -1.00 -0.33 -5.02
CA ILE A 17 -0.78 1.08 -5.42
C ILE A 17 -2.10 1.86 -5.44
N GLU A 18 -3.19 1.26 -5.92
CA GLU A 18 -4.51 1.89 -5.96
C GLU A 18 -5.04 2.14 -4.54
N LEU A 19 -4.91 1.15 -3.65
CA LEU A 19 -5.25 1.28 -2.24
C LEU A 19 -4.46 2.43 -1.59
N ALA A 20 -3.14 2.45 -1.77
CA ALA A 20 -2.24 3.52 -1.32
C ALA A 20 -2.65 4.90 -1.85
N SER A 21 -3.08 4.97 -3.11
CA SER A 21 -3.46 6.21 -3.78
C SER A 21 -4.74 6.84 -3.21
N ARG A 22 -5.54 6.10 -2.45
CA ARG A 22 -6.74 6.64 -1.78
C ARG A 22 -6.42 7.71 -0.73
N VAL A 23 -5.17 7.80 -0.28
CA VAL A 23 -4.73 8.87 0.63
C VAL A 23 -4.59 10.23 -0.09
N ILE A 24 -4.34 10.23 -1.40
CA ILE A 24 -4.02 11.44 -2.18
C ILE A 24 -5.12 12.52 -2.10
N PRO A 25 -6.42 12.22 -2.25
CA PRO A 25 -7.48 13.23 -2.15
C PRO A 25 -7.49 13.97 -0.80
N HIS A 26 -7.27 13.25 0.31
CA HIS A 26 -7.27 13.85 1.64
C HIS A 26 -6.08 14.78 1.88
N VAL A 27 -4.93 14.48 1.28
CA VAL A 27 -3.77 15.39 1.30
C VAL A 27 -4.04 16.62 0.43
N LYS A 28 -4.77 16.48 -0.69
CA LYS A 28 -5.19 17.63 -1.50
C LYS A 28 -6.18 18.54 -0.75
N ASP A 29 -7.10 17.96 0.02
CA ASP A 29 -8.01 18.72 0.88
C ASP A 29 -7.22 19.53 1.93
N LEU A 30 -6.22 18.91 2.57
CA LEU A 30 -5.31 19.61 3.48
C LEU A 30 -4.57 20.75 2.77
N ASN A 31 -4.02 20.51 1.58
CA ASN A 31 -3.30 21.54 0.83
C ASN A 31 -4.18 22.75 0.53
N LYS A 32 -5.45 22.51 0.20
CA LYS A 32 -6.41 23.58 -0.06
C LYS A 32 -6.64 24.43 1.20
N LEU A 33 -6.79 23.82 2.37
CA LEU A 33 -6.95 24.55 3.63
C LEU A 33 -5.70 25.37 3.97
N LEU A 34 -4.52 24.75 3.84
CA LEU A 34 -3.25 25.45 4.07
C LEU A 34 -3.10 26.66 3.12
N GLU A 35 -3.45 26.51 1.84
CA GLU A 35 -3.43 27.63 0.88
C GLU A 35 -4.41 28.75 1.24
N LEU A 36 -5.62 28.42 1.72
CA LEU A 36 -6.60 29.41 2.17
C LEU A 36 -6.07 30.23 3.36
N ASP A 37 -5.30 29.60 4.24
CA ASP A 37 -4.66 30.27 5.38
C ASP A 37 -3.28 30.86 5.03
N GLY A 38 -2.91 30.91 3.74
CA GLY A 38 -1.66 31.52 3.28
C GLY A 38 -0.39 30.69 3.54
N ILE A 39 -0.53 29.42 3.94
CA ILE A 39 0.58 28.50 4.20
C ILE A 39 0.92 27.74 2.92
N LYS A 40 2.18 27.83 2.47
CA LYS A 40 2.64 27.03 1.32
C LYS A 40 2.69 25.54 1.70
N PRO A 41 1.95 24.65 1.01
CA PRO A 41 1.96 23.23 1.33
C PRO A 41 3.34 22.59 1.16
N SER A 42 3.69 21.68 2.07
CA SER A 42 4.95 20.94 2.03
C SER A 42 4.83 19.58 2.72
N THR A 43 5.74 18.65 2.42
CA THR A 43 5.79 17.34 3.10
C THR A 43 6.04 17.47 4.61
N GLN A 44 6.76 18.52 5.04
CA GLN A 44 6.94 18.79 6.48
C GLN A 44 5.62 19.20 7.14
N HIS A 45 4.81 20.04 6.48
CA HIS A 45 3.49 20.43 6.97
C HIS A 45 2.53 19.23 7.04
N LEU A 46 2.55 18.35 6.03
CA LEU A 46 1.77 17.11 6.07
C LEU A 46 2.17 16.22 7.27
N LYS A 47 3.48 16.04 7.50
CA LYS A 47 3.99 15.24 8.62
C LYS A 47 3.60 15.84 9.98
N GLY A 48 3.80 17.14 10.15
CA GLY A 48 3.43 17.84 11.38
C GLY A 48 1.92 17.85 11.63
N PHE A 49 1.12 18.02 10.57
CA PHE A 49 -0.33 17.96 10.64
C PHE A 49 -0.84 16.56 10.96
N TYR A 50 -0.29 15.52 10.35
CA TYR A 50 -0.66 14.14 10.67
C TYR A 50 -0.45 13.82 12.16
N GLN A 51 0.65 14.30 12.74
CA GLN A 51 0.99 14.06 14.15
C GLN A 51 0.19 14.92 15.14
N ASN A 52 -0.02 16.21 14.83
CA ASN A 52 -0.54 17.18 15.82
C ASN A 52 -1.86 17.85 15.41
N GLY A 53 -2.42 17.50 14.25
CA GLY A 53 -3.68 18.04 13.74
C GLY A 53 -3.65 19.56 13.53
N SER A 54 -4.78 20.20 13.82
CA SER A 54 -4.98 21.66 13.67
C SER A 54 -4.03 22.51 14.50
N GLU A 55 -3.51 21.98 15.62
CA GLU A 55 -2.56 22.71 16.46
C GLU A 55 -1.23 22.97 15.73
N HIS A 56 -0.81 22.07 14.83
CA HIS A 56 0.35 22.30 13.97
C HIS A 56 0.18 23.57 13.11
N VAL A 57 -1.01 23.74 12.55
CA VAL A 57 -1.34 24.89 11.67
C VAL A 57 -1.30 26.19 12.48
N ARG A 58 -1.89 26.19 13.68
CA ARG A 58 -1.85 27.35 14.59
C ARG A 58 -0.42 27.72 14.96
N GLN A 59 0.46 26.73 15.18
CA GLN A 59 1.86 26.98 15.49
C GLN A 59 2.61 27.63 14.32
N ILE A 60 2.35 27.20 13.07
CA ILE A 60 2.94 27.83 11.88
C ILE A 60 2.51 29.29 11.80
N LEU A 61 1.20 29.56 11.87
CA LEU A 61 0.66 30.92 11.82
C LEU A 61 1.18 31.78 12.97
N LEU A 62 1.32 31.22 14.17
CA LEU A 62 1.85 31.94 15.33
C LEU A 62 3.29 32.40 15.12
N VAL A 63 4.12 31.55 14.51
CA VAL A 63 5.53 31.89 14.23
C VAL A 63 5.63 33.05 13.25
N GLU A 64 4.86 33.01 12.15
CA GLU A 64 4.88 34.11 11.17
C GLU A 64 4.26 35.39 11.74
N ALA A 65 3.11 35.27 12.44
CA ALA A 65 2.45 36.41 13.06
C ALA A 65 3.34 37.10 14.12
N LYS A 66 4.08 36.32 14.93
CA LYS A 66 5.03 36.90 15.91
C LYS A 66 6.12 37.73 15.25
N LYS A 67 6.69 37.22 14.15
CA LYS A 67 7.73 37.92 13.40
C LYS A 67 7.23 39.28 12.89
N ASP A 68 6.01 39.32 12.37
CA ASP A 68 5.39 40.56 11.89
C ASP A 68 5.05 41.52 13.04
N VAL A 69 4.40 41.03 14.10
CA VAL A 69 4.03 41.83 15.27
C VAL A 69 5.25 42.41 16.00
N ASP A 70 6.34 41.67 16.09
CA ASP A 70 7.59 42.15 16.68
C ASP A 70 8.28 43.21 15.81
N GLY A 71 8.17 43.08 14.49
CA GLY A 71 8.62 44.09 13.53
C GLY A 71 7.94 45.45 13.68
N LEU A 72 6.69 45.48 14.16
CA LEU A 72 5.91 46.70 14.38
C LEU A 72 6.36 47.53 15.60
N LYS A 73 7.22 46.99 16.48
CA LYS A 73 7.77 47.67 17.68
C LYS A 73 6.70 48.30 18.60
N TRP A 74 5.54 47.67 18.71
CA TRP A 74 4.44 48.19 19.53
C TRP A 74 4.71 48.06 21.03
N LYS A 75 4.45 49.14 21.78
CA LYS A 75 4.62 49.17 23.24
C LYS A 75 3.47 48.52 24.02
N SER A 76 2.29 48.39 23.39
CA SER A 76 1.09 47.86 24.06
C SER A 76 1.04 46.34 23.96
N GLU A 77 1.30 45.67 25.08
CA GLU A 77 1.25 44.21 25.18
C GLU A 77 -0.16 43.64 24.94
N ARG A 78 -1.20 44.41 25.30
CA ARG A 78 -2.60 44.03 25.05
C ARG A 78 -2.91 43.99 23.55
N LEU A 79 -2.43 44.96 22.78
CA LEU A 79 -2.63 45.00 21.33
C LEU A 79 -1.86 43.89 20.62
N ARG A 80 -0.63 43.60 21.08
CA ARG A 80 0.16 42.47 20.56
C ARG A 80 -0.57 41.14 20.73
N ARG A 81 -1.11 40.86 21.91
CA ARG A 81 -1.87 39.62 22.16
C ARG A 81 -3.15 39.51 21.33
N ALA A 82 -3.89 40.61 21.16
CA ALA A 82 -5.10 40.61 20.35
C ALA A 82 -4.80 40.27 18.89
N LEU A 83 -3.79 40.93 18.29
CA LEU A 83 -3.36 40.61 16.92
C LEU A 83 -2.89 39.17 16.75
N LEU A 84 -2.09 38.67 17.70
CA LEU A 84 -1.60 37.30 17.62
C LEU A 84 -2.73 36.29 17.70
N ASN A 85 -3.74 36.53 18.55
CA ASN A 85 -4.90 35.65 18.66
C ASN A 85 -5.74 35.65 17.38
N ASP A 86 -5.93 36.81 16.76
CA ASP A 86 -6.69 36.93 15.52
C ASP A 86 -5.92 36.30 14.34
N ALA A 87 -4.60 36.48 14.29
CA ALA A 87 -3.75 35.96 13.21
C ALA A 87 -3.60 34.43 13.21
N ILE A 88 -3.85 33.76 14.34
CA ILE A 88 -3.85 32.29 14.45
C ILE A 88 -5.25 31.67 14.40
N SER A 89 -6.28 32.49 14.14
CA SER A 89 -7.65 32.03 14.02
C SER A 89 -7.80 31.20 12.74
N ILE A 90 -8.22 29.94 12.90
CA ILE A 90 -8.43 28.98 11.81
C ILE A 90 -9.76 28.28 12.00
N ASP A 91 -10.31 27.69 10.93
CA ASP A 91 -11.46 26.78 11.05
C ASP A 91 -11.02 25.43 11.64
N ILE A 92 -10.99 25.36 12.97
CA ILE A 92 -10.61 24.15 13.71
C ILE A 92 -11.49 22.95 13.30
N SER A 93 -12.78 23.17 13.03
CA SER A 93 -13.73 22.11 12.68
C SER A 93 -13.38 21.49 11.33
N GLU A 94 -13.07 22.32 10.34
CA GLU A 94 -12.69 21.86 9.00
C GLU A 94 -11.35 21.11 9.04
N TYR A 95 -10.35 21.63 9.74
CA TYR A 95 -9.07 20.95 9.92
C TYR A 95 -9.21 19.61 10.66
N GLN A 96 -10.05 19.53 11.69
CA GLN A 96 -10.29 18.26 12.41
C GLN A 96 -10.94 17.20 11.52
N LYS A 97 -11.88 17.59 10.65
CA LYS A 97 -12.49 16.68 9.67
C LYS A 97 -11.46 16.13 8.68
N VAL A 98 -10.60 17.00 8.14
CA VAL A 98 -9.53 16.59 7.23
C VAL A 98 -8.51 15.70 7.94
N HIS A 99 -8.12 16.05 9.16
CA HIS A 99 -7.19 15.24 9.97
C HIS A 99 -7.71 13.83 10.23
N SER A 100 -8.99 13.72 10.62
CA SER A 100 -9.64 12.43 10.87
C SER A 100 -9.72 11.59 9.59
N SER A 101 -10.09 12.21 8.48
CA SER A 101 -10.20 11.54 7.17
C SER A 101 -8.83 11.06 6.67
N LEU A 102 -7.80 11.90 6.79
CA LEU A 102 -6.43 11.58 6.42
C LEU A 102 -5.89 10.42 7.27
N THR A 103 -6.07 10.47 8.59
CA THR A 103 -5.59 9.42 9.51
C THR A 103 -6.25 8.08 9.21
N ASN A 104 -7.56 8.10 8.97
CA ASN A 104 -8.31 6.90 8.59
C ASN A 104 -7.86 6.34 7.24
N ALA A 105 -7.58 7.20 6.25
CA ALA A 105 -7.10 6.77 4.94
C ALA A 105 -5.72 6.13 5.05
N ILE A 106 -4.78 6.78 5.76
CA ILE A 106 -3.43 6.25 5.98
C ILE A 106 -3.49 4.89 6.71
N GLY A 107 -4.26 4.79 7.79
CA GLY A 107 -4.40 3.56 8.56
C GLY A 107 -4.96 2.37 7.75
N LYS A 108 -5.79 2.63 6.73
CA LYS A 108 -6.37 1.59 5.87
C LYS A 108 -5.47 1.21 4.68
N SER A 109 -4.52 2.06 4.33
CA SER A 109 -3.82 1.98 3.03
C SER A 109 -2.41 1.40 3.12
N LYS A 110 -1.97 0.96 4.32
CA LYS A 110 -0.62 0.45 4.60
C LYS A 110 0.54 1.36 4.15
N VAL A 111 0.27 2.63 3.86
CA VAL A 111 1.27 3.64 3.54
C VAL A 111 1.59 4.48 4.76
N THR A 112 2.77 5.09 4.76
CA THR A 112 3.14 6.12 5.73
C THR A 112 3.09 7.51 5.09
N VAL A 113 3.12 8.55 5.93
CA VAL A 113 3.25 9.93 5.43
C VAL A 113 4.54 10.13 4.64
N GLU A 114 5.58 9.34 4.94
CA GLU A 114 6.88 9.44 4.27
C GLU A 114 6.82 8.90 2.84
N ASP A 115 5.87 8.02 2.53
CA ASP A 115 5.64 7.50 1.18
C ASP A 115 4.91 8.48 0.27
N ILE A 116 4.52 9.65 0.78
CA ILE A 116 3.80 10.68 0.05
C ILE A 116 4.79 11.78 -0.36
N GLN A 117 4.74 12.15 -1.64
CA GLN A 117 5.48 13.27 -2.20
C GLN A 117 4.52 14.43 -2.50
N MET A 118 4.95 15.63 -2.12
CA MET A 118 4.22 16.87 -2.38
C MET A 118 5.13 17.84 -3.13
N SER A 119 4.67 18.34 -4.27
CA SER A 119 5.33 19.39 -5.04
C SER A 119 4.29 20.47 -5.37
N GLY A 120 4.09 21.40 -4.44
CA GLY A 120 3.01 22.39 -4.54
C GLY A 120 1.65 21.71 -4.50
N LYS A 121 0.89 21.81 -5.60
CA LYS A 121 -0.44 21.21 -5.75
C LYS A 121 -0.40 19.73 -6.15
N ASP A 122 0.74 19.27 -6.65
CA ASP A 122 0.92 17.88 -7.06
C ASP A 122 1.20 17.01 -5.85
N VAL A 123 0.30 16.07 -5.59
CA VAL A 123 0.41 15.05 -4.56
C VAL A 123 0.42 13.69 -5.23
N LYS A 124 1.46 12.91 -4.97
CA LYS A 124 1.63 11.56 -5.52
C LYS A 124 2.35 10.65 -4.52
N LEU A 125 2.29 9.35 -4.75
CA LEU A 125 3.12 8.40 -4.03
C LEU A 125 4.58 8.57 -4.49
N ARG A 126 5.53 8.38 -3.56
CA ARG A 126 6.96 8.38 -3.87
C ARG A 126 7.31 7.21 -4.77
N GLN A 127 8.24 7.44 -5.69
CA GLN A 127 8.76 6.38 -6.54
C GLN A 127 9.37 5.23 -5.72
N SER A 128 10.07 5.55 -4.62
CA SER A 128 10.63 4.53 -3.72
C SER A 128 9.59 3.58 -3.13
N PHE A 129 8.37 4.05 -2.87
CA PHE A 129 7.28 3.20 -2.41
C PHE A 129 6.76 2.31 -3.55
N ILE A 130 6.57 2.89 -4.73
CA ILE A 130 6.13 2.14 -5.92
C ILE A 130 7.14 1.04 -6.27
N ASP A 131 8.44 1.36 -6.23
CA ASP A 131 9.52 0.42 -6.49
C ASP A 131 9.57 -0.69 -5.43
N ALA A 132 9.35 -0.36 -4.16
CA ALA A 132 9.29 -1.35 -3.08
C ALA A 132 8.09 -2.31 -3.24
N VAL A 133 6.92 -1.80 -3.65
CA VAL A 133 5.74 -2.64 -3.96
C VAL A 133 6.02 -3.52 -5.18
N ASP A 134 6.64 -2.98 -6.24
CA ASP A 134 7.04 -3.77 -7.40
C ASP A 134 7.99 -4.90 -7.01
N GLU A 135 8.99 -4.63 -6.16
CA GLU A 135 9.93 -5.64 -5.65
C GLU A 135 9.24 -6.69 -4.75
N GLU A 136 8.35 -6.26 -3.85
CA GLU A 136 7.59 -7.14 -2.95
C GLU A 136 6.83 -8.22 -3.74
N PHE A 137 6.21 -7.82 -4.85
CA PHE A 137 5.38 -8.67 -5.70
C PHE A 137 6.09 -9.16 -6.98
N THR A 138 7.43 -9.02 -7.04
CA THR A 138 8.26 -9.58 -8.10
C THR A 138 9.06 -10.79 -7.61
N ILE A 139 8.99 -11.86 -8.38
CA ILE A 139 9.76 -13.08 -8.17
C ILE A 139 10.81 -13.17 -9.26
N VAL A 140 12.06 -13.33 -8.82
CA VAL A 140 13.18 -13.64 -9.70
C VAL A 140 13.61 -15.08 -9.42
N ILE A 141 13.56 -15.91 -10.45
CA ILE A 141 14.06 -17.29 -10.45
C ILE A 141 15.49 -17.25 -10.98
N ASP A 142 16.43 -16.94 -10.07
CA ASP A 142 17.84 -16.72 -10.39
C ASP A 142 18.81 -17.66 -9.70
N THR A 143 18.33 -18.49 -8.76
CA THR A 143 19.14 -19.51 -8.09
C THR A 143 18.80 -20.90 -8.63
N GLU A 144 19.77 -21.82 -8.56
CA GLU A 144 19.60 -23.20 -9.01
C GLU A 144 18.50 -23.92 -8.23
N GLU A 145 18.36 -23.63 -6.93
CA GLU A 145 17.30 -24.22 -6.09
C GLU A 145 15.91 -23.74 -6.51
N LYS A 146 15.75 -22.45 -6.85
CA LYS A 146 14.46 -21.92 -7.32
C LYS A 146 14.10 -22.49 -8.69
N LYS A 147 15.08 -22.62 -9.60
CA LYS A 147 14.87 -23.25 -10.91
C LYS A 147 14.45 -24.71 -10.73
N LEU A 148 15.18 -25.47 -9.92
CA LEU A 148 14.86 -26.86 -9.62
C LEU A 148 13.47 -27.01 -9.01
N LEU A 149 13.09 -26.14 -8.08
CA LEU A 149 11.75 -26.15 -7.50
C LEU A 149 10.68 -25.84 -8.57
N TRP A 150 10.91 -24.83 -9.40
CA TRP A 150 10.02 -24.46 -10.50
C TRP A 150 9.82 -25.62 -11.48
N ASP A 151 10.90 -26.27 -11.90
CA ASP A 151 10.86 -27.41 -12.82
C ASP A 151 10.09 -28.60 -12.21
N ASN A 152 10.29 -28.88 -10.92
CA ASN A 152 9.55 -29.94 -10.23
C ASN A 152 8.05 -29.66 -10.19
N ILE A 153 7.66 -28.41 -9.93
CA ILE A 153 6.25 -27.98 -9.92
C ILE A 153 5.66 -28.10 -11.33
N GLN A 154 6.41 -27.71 -12.36
CA GLN A 154 5.97 -27.83 -13.74
C GLN A 154 5.80 -29.30 -14.19
N ASN A 155 6.69 -30.18 -13.75
CA ASN A 155 6.59 -31.63 -13.98
C ASN A 155 5.37 -32.24 -13.27
N PHE A 156 5.08 -31.79 -12.04
CA PHE A 156 3.88 -32.18 -11.31
C PHE A 156 2.61 -31.76 -12.06
N CYS A 157 2.46 -30.50 -12.45
CA CYS A 157 1.30 -30.01 -13.21
C CYS A 157 1.10 -30.80 -14.51
N THR A 158 2.19 -31.05 -15.24
CA THR A 158 2.16 -31.81 -16.49
C THR A 158 1.65 -33.24 -16.27
N SER A 159 2.14 -33.90 -15.22
CA SER A 159 1.74 -35.27 -14.88
C SER A 159 0.28 -35.34 -14.45
N TYR A 160 -0.16 -34.41 -13.60
CA TYR A 160 -1.55 -34.31 -13.18
C TYR A 160 -2.50 -34.08 -14.36
N ASN A 161 -2.19 -33.11 -15.23
CA ASN A 161 -3.02 -32.82 -16.40
C ASN A 161 -3.11 -34.02 -17.35
N LYS A 162 -2.04 -34.81 -17.49
CA LYS A 162 -2.03 -36.03 -18.29
C LYS A 162 -2.94 -37.11 -17.69
N ILE A 163 -2.94 -37.28 -16.36
CA ILE A 163 -3.85 -38.22 -15.68
C ILE A 163 -5.30 -37.79 -15.90
N GLN A 164 -5.59 -36.50 -15.74
CA GLN A 164 -6.94 -35.96 -15.98
C GLN A 164 -7.41 -36.18 -17.42
N ASP A 165 -6.55 -35.92 -18.42
CA ASP A 165 -6.88 -36.16 -19.83
C ASP A 165 -7.12 -37.69 -20.09
N ILE A 166 -6.35 -38.60 -19.48
CA ILE A 166 -6.57 -40.06 -19.59
C ILE A 166 -7.90 -40.49 -18.93
N LEU A 167 -8.19 -40.03 -17.71
CA LEU A 167 -9.44 -40.35 -17.00
C LEU A 167 -10.66 -39.94 -17.81
N HIS A 168 -10.60 -38.75 -18.42
CA HIS A 168 -11.63 -38.27 -19.33
C HIS A 168 -11.81 -39.19 -20.54
N GLU A 169 -10.72 -39.64 -21.17
CA GLU A 169 -10.75 -40.54 -22.33
C GLU A 169 -11.36 -41.92 -22.01
N ILE A 170 -11.13 -42.45 -20.81
CA ILE A 170 -11.67 -43.75 -20.39
C ILE A 170 -13.06 -43.67 -19.74
N GLY A 171 -13.61 -42.45 -19.58
CA GLY A 171 -14.93 -42.23 -18.98
C GLY A 171 -14.98 -42.40 -17.46
N GLU A 172 -13.84 -42.29 -16.80
CA GLU A 172 -13.73 -42.34 -15.34
C GLU A 172 -13.86 -40.94 -14.72
N THR A 173 -14.13 -40.87 -13.41
CA THR A 173 -14.31 -39.60 -12.71
C THR A 173 -12.99 -38.85 -12.51
N SER A 174 -13.06 -37.51 -12.51
CA SER A 174 -11.93 -36.64 -12.18
C SER A 174 -11.35 -36.95 -10.79
N ILE A 175 -10.03 -36.82 -10.65
CA ILE A 175 -9.34 -36.89 -9.35
C ILE A 175 -9.23 -35.52 -8.66
N SER A 176 -9.90 -34.48 -9.19
CA SER A 176 -9.89 -33.13 -8.60
C SER A 176 -10.32 -33.14 -7.15
N ASP A 177 -11.32 -33.96 -6.80
CA ASP A 177 -11.89 -34.02 -5.44
C ASP A 177 -10.95 -34.69 -4.43
N ALA A 178 -9.97 -35.48 -4.90
CA ALA A 178 -8.95 -36.08 -4.05
C ALA A 178 -7.84 -35.08 -3.67
N ILE A 179 -7.85 -33.89 -4.28
CA ILE A 179 -6.82 -32.88 -4.10
C ILE A 179 -7.38 -31.73 -3.25
N ASN A 180 -6.62 -31.40 -2.21
CA ASN A 180 -6.99 -30.45 -1.16
C ASN A 180 -7.46 -29.09 -1.72
N PRO A 181 -8.54 -28.47 -1.18
CA PRO A 181 -9.06 -27.16 -1.60
C PRO A 181 -8.04 -25.99 -1.60
N ALA A 182 -6.89 -26.12 -0.93
CA ALA A 182 -5.84 -25.09 -0.94
C ALA A 182 -4.98 -25.02 -2.23
N PHE A 183 -5.27 -25.83 -3.25
CA PHE A 183 -4.47 -25.89 -4.48
C PHE A 183 -4.45 -24.59 -5.29
N GLU A 184 -5.52 -23.80 -5.22
CA GLU A 184 -5.61 -22.50 -5.89
C GLU A 184 -4.59 -21.48 -5.35
N GLU A 185 -4.00 -21.73 -4.18
CA GLU A 185 -2.91 -20.88 -3.63
C GLU A 185 -1.56 -21.16 -4.29
N PHE A 186 -1.39 -22.34 -4.91
CA PHE A 186 -0.11 -22.81 -5.48
C PHE A 186 -0.15 -22.93 -7.01
N PHE A 187 -1.34 -23.06 -7.58
CA PHE A 187 -1.53 -23.35 -9.00
C PHE A 187 -2.66 -22.50 -9.59
N THR A 188 -2.49 -22.13 -10.86
CA THR A 188 -3.58 -21.59 -11.65
C THR A 188 -4.45 -22.74 -12.13
N CYS A 189 -5.74 -22.72 -11.79
CA CYS A 189 -6.72 -23.73 -12.19
C CYS A 189 -7.53 -23.25 -13.41
N GLU A 190 -7.68 -24.12 -14.40
CA GLU A 190 -8.54 -23.92 -15.57
C GLU A 190 -9.61 -25.02 -15.57
N ASN A 191 -10.87 -24.63 -15.36
CA ASN A 191 -11.99 -25.56 -15.40
C ASN A 191 -12.27 -25.96 -16.85
N LYS A 192 -12.22 -27.26 -17.14
CA LYS A 192 -12.75 -27.84 -18.36
C LYS A 192 -14.20 -28.29 -18.15
N LEU A 193 -14.85 -28.70 -19.24
CA LEU A 193 -16.16 -29.36 -19.22
C LEU A 193 -16.15 -30.59 -18.29
N ALA A 194 -17.26 -30.80 -17.56
CA ALA A 194 -17.56 -31.99 -16.76
C ALA A 194 -16.59 -32.27 -15.58
N ASP A 195 -16.38 -31.29 -14.69
CA ASP A 195 -15.67 -31.44 -13.40
C ASP A 195 -14.15 -31.75 -13.49
N PHE A 196 -13.59 -31.73 -14.71
CA PHE A 196 -12.14 -31.86 -14.92
C PHE A 196 -11.44 -30.50 -14.78
N ILE A 197 -10.38 -30.45 -13.97
CA ILE A 197 -9.58 -29.24 -13.76
C ILE A 197 -8.18 -29.46 -14.35
N LYS A 198 -7.70 -28.49 -15.14
CA LYS A 198 -6.27 -28.38 -15.47
C LYS A 198 -5.58 -27.45 -14.51
N ILE A 199 -4.34 -27.77 -14.14
CA ILE A 199 -3.53 -26.93 -13.27
C ILE A 199 -2.26 -26.48 -14.00
N TYR A 200 -1.81 -25.27 -13.71
CA TYR A 200 -0.57 -24.71 -14.20
C TYR A 200 0.23 -24.13 -13.02
N PRO A 201 1.58 -24.10 -13.10
CA PRO A 201 2.38 -23.45 -12.09
C PRO A 201 1.98 -21.97 -11.95
N ASP A 202 1.61 -21.54 -10.75
CA ASP A 202 1.43 -20.11 -10.47
C ASP A 202 2.70 -19.58 -9.80
N PRO A 203 3.52 -18.74 -10.46
CA PRO A 203 4.70 -18.15 -9.84
C PRO A 203 4.43 -17.53 -8.47
N ASN A 204 3.23 -16.98 -8.24
CA ASN A 204 2.82 -16.38 -6.97
C ASN A 204 2.96 -17.31 -5.76
N PHE A 205 3.03 -18.63 -5.94
CA PHE A 205 3.31 -19.55 -4.83
C PHE A 205 4.65 -19.19 -4.15
N PHE A 206 5.64 -18.66 -4.89
CA PHE A 206 6.89 -18.19 -4.30
C PHE A 206 6.69 -16.98 -3.37
N LEU A 207 5.70 -16.14 -3.63
CA LEU A 207 5.31 -15.05 -2.72
C LEU A 207 4.64 -15.61 -1.46
N TRP A 208 3.83 -16.66 -1.60
CA TRP A 208 3.24 -17.36 -0.45
C TRP A 208 4.32 -17.95 0.46
N LEU A 209 5.34 -18.62 -0.11
CA LEU A 209 6.46 -19.20 0.65
C LEU A 209 7.30 -18.16 1.41
N ARG A 210 7.28 -16.89 0.98
CA ARG A 210 7.94 -15.79 1.71
C ARG A 210 7.18 -15.36 2.96
N LYS A 211 5.88 -15.67 3.07
CA LYS A 211 5.11 -15.33 4.26
C LYS A 211 5.59 -16.21 5.43
N PRO A 212 5.86 -15.65 6.61
CA PRO A 212 6.18 -16.44 7.78
C PRO A 212 4.98 -17.31 8.11
N VAL A 213 5.07 -18.61 7.83
CA VAL A 213 4.09 -19.58 8.31
C VAL A 213 4.25 -19.63 9.82
N LYS A 214 3.33 -19.00 10.55
CA LYS A 214 3.20 -19.20 11.99
C LYS A 214 2.71 -20.62 12.19
N PHE A 215 3.65 -21.55 12.37
CA PHE A 215 3.33 -22.83 12.99
C PHE A 215 3.04 -22.55 14.46
N GLU A 216 1.77 -22.32 14.79
CA GLU A 216 1.31 -22.52 16.16
C GLU A 216 1.40 -24.02 16.41
N LEU A 217 2.51 -24.45 17.01
CA LEU A 217 2.60 -25.77 17.62
C LEU A 217 1.57 -25.77 18.76
N THR A 218 0.34 -26.17 18.48
CA THR A 218 -0.57 -26.62 19.53
C THR A 218 0.05 -27.86 20.13
N ASN A 219 0.68 -27.70 21.29
CA ASN A 219 1.02 -28.80 22.17
C ASN A 219 -0.30 -29.53 22.46
N VAL A 220 -0.47 -30.69 21.82
CA VAL A 220 -1.45 -31.68 22.24
C VAL A 220 -0.80 -32.38 23.43
N GLU A 221 -1.19 -31.96 24.64
CA GLU A 221 -0.98 -32.76 25.86
C GLU A 221 -1.89 -33.99 25.86
#